data_AF-H1KJP8-F1
#
_entry.id   AF-H1KJP8-F1
#
_cell.length_a   1.000
_cell.length_b   1.000
_cell.length_c   1.000
_cell.angle_alpha   90.00
_cell.angle_beta   90.00
_cell.angle_gamma   90.00
#
_symmetry.space_group_name_H-M   'P 1'
#
loop_
_entity.id
_entity.type
_entity.pdbx_description
1 polymer ?
#
loop_
_entity_poly.entity_id
_entity_poly.type
_entity_poly.pdbx_seq_one_letter_code
_entity_poly.pdbx_strand_id
1 'polypeptide(L)'
;MPSAEKISITMTPEQLRVVRESVAAGEYASTSEVLRAAVRLWQRQRQEDAERLDVIRARIRRSLDDPRPDLTGEDVRARLKALHAETVEAQRNEAP
;
A
#
# COMPACT_ATOMS: atom_id res chain seq x y z
N MET A 1 -29.12 -9.56 -13.34
CA MET A 1 -27.81 -9.90 -12.72
C MET A 1 -26.98 -10.60 -13.79
N PRO A 2 -25.73 -10.20 -14.06
CA PRO A 2 -24.94 -10.91 -15.05
C PRO A 2 -24.81 -12.37 -14.60
N SER A 3 -24.98 -13.30 -15.55
CA SER A 3 -24.84 -14.73 -15.29
C SER A 3 -23.42 -15.02 -14.84
N ALA A 4 -23.26 -15.86 -13.80
CA ALA A 4 -21.95 -16.35 -13.41
C ALA A 4 -21.39 -17.25 -14.53
N GLU A 5 -20.17 -16.97 -14.98
CA GLU A 5 -19.45 -17.81 -15.93
C GLU A 5 -18.73 -18.95 -15.19
N LYS A 6 -18.76 -20.16 -15.76
CA LYS A 6 -18.07 -21.32 -15.20
C LYS A 6 -16.70 -21.47 -15.85
N ILE A 7 -15.67 -21.55 -15.04
CA ILE A 7 -14.29 -21.82 -15.46
C ILE A 7 -13.76 -23.06 -14.76
N SER A 8 -12.94 -23.85 -15.46
CA SER A 8 -12.18 -24.95 -14.88
C SER A 8 -10.79 -24.45 -14.53
N ILE A 9 -10.33 -24.68 -13.29
CA ILE A 9 -9.05 -24.19 -12.80
C ILE A 9 -8.30 -25.35 -12.16
N THR A 10 -7.04 -25.52 -12.54
CA THR A 10 -6.13 -26.46 -11.89
C THR A 10 -5.49 -25.78 -10.68
N MET A 11 -5.55 -26.43 -9.52
CA MET A 11 -4.94 -25.97 -8.28
C MET A 11 -4.03 -27.06 -7.73
N THR A 12 -3.03 -26.67 -6.94
CA THR A 12 -2.20 -27.66 -6.24
C THR A 12 -3.03 -28.39 -5.17
N PRO A 13 -2.67 -29.64 -4.80
CA PRO A 13 -3.37 -30.37 -3.75
C PRO A 13 -3.44 -29.61 -2.42
N GLU A 14 -2.37 -28.88 -2.10
CA GLU A 14 -2.28 -28.06 -0.90
C GLU A 14 -3.23 -26.86 -0.92
N GLN A 15 -3.30 -26.11 -2.02
CA GLN A 15 -4.26 -25.01 -2.15
C GLN A 15 -5.69 -25.51 -2.02
N LEU A 16 -5.99 -26.66 -2.65
CA LEU A 16 -7.34 -27.24 -2.58
C LEU A 16 -7.67 -27.77 -1.18
N ARG A 17 -6.68 -28.24 -0.41
CA ARG A 17 -6.84 -28.59 1.01
C ARG A 17 -7.29 -27.37 1.81
N VAL A 18 -6.59 -26.25 1.71
CA VAL A 18 -6.95 -25.00 2.42
C VAL A 18 -8.37 -24.56 2.07
N VAL A 19 -8.74 -24.57 0.78
CA VAL A 19 -10.08 -24.19 0.35
C VAL A 19 -11.15 -25.11 0.94
N ARG A 20 -10.92 -26.43 0.97
CA ARG A 20 -11.85 -27.39 1.56
C ARG A 20 -11.97 -27.24 3.07
N GLU A 21 -10.86 -26.97 3.76
CA GLU A 21 -10.84 -26.76 5.21
C GLU A 21 -11.65 -25.52 5.60
N SER A 22 -11.49 -24.39 4.89
CA SER A 22 -12.31 -23.19 5.13
C SER A 22 -13.80 -23.42 4.90
N VAL A 23 -14.18 -24.23 3.90
CA VAL A 23 -15.59 -24.60 3.69
C VAL A 23 -16.08 -25.54 4.79
N ALA A 24 -15.28 -26.54 5.19
CA ALA A 24 -15.62 -27.47 6.25
C ALA A 24 -15.74 -26.78 7.63
N ALA A 25 -14.95 -25.74 7.87
CA ALA A 25 -15.03 -24.88 9.05
C ALA A 25 -16.25 -23.94 9.05
N GLY A 26 -16.98 -23.85 7.92
CA GLY A 26 -18.15 -23.00 7.78
C GLY A 26 -17.82 -21.52 7.54
N GLU A 27 -16.57 -21.17 7.24
CA GLU A 27 -16.16 -19.80 6.90
C GLU A 27 -16.77 -19.35 5.55
N TYR A 28 -17.00 -20.30 4.65
CA TYR A 28 -17.61 -20.08 3.34
C TYR A 28 -18.58 -21.22 3.00
N ALA A 29 -19.68 -20.90 2.31
CA ALA A 29 -20.70 -21.89 1.94
C ALA A 29 -20.28 -22.80 0.78
N SER A 30 -19.26 -22.42 -0.01
CA SER A 30 -18.77 -23.23 -1.13
C SER A 30 -17.37 -22.84 -1.59
N THR A 31 -16.70 -23.75 -2.32
CA THR A 31 -15.44 -23.49 -3.04
C THR A 31 -15.54 -22.27 -3.96
N SER A 32 -16.66 -22.11 -4.68
CA SER A 32 -16.88 -20.96 -5.56
C SER A 32 -16.96 -19.64 -4.80
N GLU A 33 -17.42 -19.66 -3.55
CA GLU A 33 -17.44 -18.48 -2.69
C GLU A 33 -16.04 -18.09 -2.21
N VAL A 34 -15.23 -19.07 -1.80
CA VAL A 34 -13.82 -18.88 -1.45
C VAL A 34 -13.07 -18.23 -2.62
N LEU A 35 -13.25 -18.76 -3.84
CA LEU A 35 -12.61 -18.21 -5.03
C LEU A 35 -13.08 -16.78 -5.35
N ARG A 36 -14.38 -16.49 -5.22
CA ARG A 36 -14.89 -15.12 -5.38
C ARG A 36 -14.31 -14.18 -4.32
N ALA A 37 -14.16 -14.63 -3.08
CA ALA A 37 -13.54 -13.86 -2.01
C ALA A 37 -12.05 -13.58 -2.30
N ALA A 38 -11.31 -14.59 -2.74
CA ALA A 38 -9.91 -14.45 -3.15
C ALA A 38 -9.75 -13.46 -4.31
N VAL A 39 -10.61 -13.52 -5.33
CA VAL A 39 -10.59 -12.57 -6.45
C VAL A 39 -10.89 -11.14 -6.00
N ARG A 40 -11.85 -10.94 -5.07
CA ARG A 40 -12.13 -9.61 -4.50
C ARG A 40 -10.94 -9.07 -3.71
N LEU A 41 -10.28 -9.92 -2.92
CA LEU A 41 -9.08 -9.54 -2.17
C LEU A 41 -7.95 -9.14 -3.12
N TRP A 42 -7.70 -9.96 -4.15
CA TRP A 42 -6.69 -9.68 -5.15
C TRP A 42 -6.92 -8.36 -5.90
N GLN A 43 -8.17 -8.06 -6.27
CA GLN A 43 -8.52 -6.78 -6.91
C GLN A 43 -8.23 -5.59 -5.99
N ARG A 44 -8.59 -5.67 -4.70
CA ARG A 44 -8.27 -4.60 -3.73
C ARG A 44 -6.77 -4.39 -3.59
N GLN A 45 -5.99 -5.46 -3.43
CA GLN A 45 -4.53 -5.36 -3.33
C GLN A 45 -3.94 -4.68 -4.57
N ARG A 46 -4.41 -5.04 -5.77
CA ARG A 46 -3.95 -4.41 -7.01
C ARG A 46 -4.26 -2.92 -7.06
N GLN A 47 -5.44 -2.52 -6.59
CA GLN A 47 -5.83 -1.11 -6.54
C GLN A 47 -4.93 -0.34 -5.56
N GLU A 48 -4.72 -0.87 -4.36
CA GLU A 48 -3.84 -0.28 -3.35
C GLU A 48 -2.39 -0.15 -3.84
N ASP A 49 -1.87 -1.19 -4.52
CA ASP A 49 -0.53 -1.17 -5.11
C ASP A 49 -0.41 -0.11 -6.21
N ALA A 50 -1.43 0.03 -7.06
CA ALA A 50 -1.48 1.04 -8.12
C ALA A 50 -1.50 2.45 -7.52
N GLU A 51 -2.34 2.70 -6.51
CA GLU A 51 -2.41 3.98 -5.81
C GLU A 51 -1.08 4.32 -5.14
N ARG A 52 -0.44 3.34 -4.48
CA ARG A 52 0.88 3.53 -3.86
C ARG A 52 1.95 3.91 -4.89
N LEU A 53 1.95 3.25 -6.05
CA LEU A 53 2.85 3.58 -7.14
C LEU A 53 2.59 4.99 -7.70
N ASP A 54 1.34 5.39 -7.82
CA ASP A 54 0.98 6.72 -8.30
C ASP A 54 1.41 7.82 -7.33
N VAL A 55 1.29 7.60 -6.02
CA VAL A 55 1.84 8.51 -5.00
C VAL A 55 3.36 8.67 -5.16
N ILE A 56 4.08 7.57 -5.39
CA ILE A 56 5.55 7.62 -5.60
C ILE A 56 5.88 8.38 -6.88
N ARG A 57 5.20 8.08 -7.99
CA ARG A 57 5.39 8.77 -9.28
C ARG A 57 5.10 10.26 -9.17
N ALA A 58 4.04 10.64 -8.46
CA ALA A 58 3.69 12.04 -8.23
C ALA A 58 4.77 12.77 -7.42
N ARG A 59 5.32 12.13 -6.37
CA ARG A 59 6.44 12.70 -5.59
C ARG A 59 7.70 12.88 -6.43
N ILE A 60 8.04 11.89 -7.26
CA ILE A 60 9.19 11.98 -8.18
C ILE A 60 8.98 13.13 -9.16
N ARG A 61 7.81 13.20 -9.81
CA ARG A 61 7.50 14.28 -10.77
C ARG A 61 7.59 15.65 -10.10
N ARG A 62 7.00 15.81 -8.93
CA ARG A 62 7.12 17.06 -8.15
C ARG A 62 8.58 17.44 -7.88
N SER A 63 9.45 16.47 -7.60
CA SER A 63 10.87 16.71 -7.37
C SER A 63 11.62 17.09 -8.65
N LEU A 64 11.24 16.50 -9.79
CA LEU A 64 11.86 16.80 -11.10
C LEU A 64 11.42 18.16 -11.64
N ASP A 65 10.16 18.54 -11.39
CA ASP A 65 9.57 19.81 -11.80
C ASP A 65 9.93 20.96 -10.82
N ASP A 66 10.70 20.69 -9.77
CA ASP A 66 11.08 21.67 -8.77
C ASP A 66 12.15 22.62 -9.34
N PRO A 67 11.89 23.94 -9.44
CA PRO A 67 12.83 24.88 -10.03
C PRO A 67 13.98 25.27 -9.10
N ARG A 68 13.96 24.80 -7.84
CA ARG A 68 15.00 25.12 -6.86
C ARG A 68 16.34 24.49 -7.25
N PRO A 69 17.46 25.16 -6.95
CA PRO A 69 18.78 24.64 -7.27
C PRO A 69 19.10 23.39 -6.43
N ASP A 70 20.00 22.56 -6.98
CA ASP A 70 20.57 21.43 -6.25
C ASP A 70 21.29 21.91 -4.99
N LEU A 71 21.12 21.17 -3.90
CA LEU A 71 21.77 21.44 -2.63
C LEU A 71 22.93 20.46 -2.41
N THR A 72 24.03 20.96 -1.86
CA THR A 72 25.08 20.07 -1.40
C THR A 72 24.65 19.38 -0.09
N GLY A 73 25.29 18.25 0.23
CA GLY A 73 25.04 17.58 1.50
C GLY A 73 25.36 18.46 2.72
N GLU A 74 26.26 19.44 2.59
CA GLU A 74 26.58 20.39 3.65
C GLU A 74 25.45 21.41 3.85
N ASP A 75 24.90 21.96 2.76
CA ASP A 75 23.76 22.88 2.81
C ASP A 75 22.55 22.22 3.46
N VAL A 76 22.29 20.94 3.13
CA VAL A 76 21.21 20.16 3.73
C VAL A 76 21.42 20.00 5.23
N ARG A 77 22.63 19.62 5.67
CA ARG A 77 22.94 19.44 7.10
C ARG A 77 22.83 20.76 7.87
N ALA A 78 23.36 21.85 7.32
CA ALA A 78 23.27 23.17 7.94
C ALA A 78 21.82 23.60 8.12
N ARG A 79 20.99 23.43 7.08
CA ARG A 79 19.56 23.74 7.12
C ARG A 79 18.79 22.89 8.12
N LEU A 80 19.07 21.58 8.19
CA LEU A 80 18.43 20.69 9.18
C LEU A 80 18.78 21.09 10.61
N LYS A 81 20.03 21.45 10.88
CA LYS A 81 20.46 21.93 12.20
C LYS A 81 19.75 23.23 12.59
N ALA A 82 19.60 24.16 11.66
CA ALA A 82 18.89 25.42 11.90
C ALA A 82 17.40 25.18 12.23
N LEU A 83 16.70 24.35 11.45
CA LEU A 83 15.30 23.99 11.70
C LEU A 83 15.10 23.30 13.06
N HIS A 84 16.03 22.42 13.44
CA HIS A 84 15.99 21.78 14.75
C HIS A 84 16.18 22.79 15.89
N ALA A 85 17.16 23.70 15.78
CA ALA A 85 17.37 24.74 16.79
C ALA A 85 16.15 25.66 16.93
N GLU A 86 15.50 26.04 15.81
CA GLU A 86 14.26 26.83 15.83
C GLU A 86 13.13 26.09 16.55
N THR A 87 12.99 24.78 16.29
CA THR A 87 11.96 23.94 16.95
C THR A 87 12.22 23.83 18.46
N VAL A 88 13.49 23.67 18.86
CA VAL A 88 13.89 23.58 20.29
C VAL A 88 13.68 24.90 21.01
N GLU A 89 14.03 26.04 20.42
CA GLU A 89 13.81 27.35 21.03
C GLU A 89 12.31 27.70 21.10
N ALA A 90 11.51 27.32 20.10
CA ALA A 90 10.06 27.46 20.16
C ALA A 90 9.44 26.66 21.32
N GLN A 91 9.86 25.39 21.49
CA GLN A 91 9.43 24.56 22.61
C GLN A 91 9.90 25.08 23.98
N ARG A 92 11.10 25.68 24.04
CA ARG A 92 11.61 26.28 25.28
C ARG A 92 10.84 27.54 25.66
N ASN A 93 10.37 28.30 24.69
CA ASN A 93 9.57 29.52 24.91
C ASN A 93 8.08 29.23 25.21
N GLU A 94 7.60 28.01 24.94
CA GLU A 94 6.24 27.54 25.30
C GLU A 94 6.17 26.85 26.68
N ALA A 95 7.31 26.55 27.31
CA ALA A 95 7.35 25.99 28.66
C ALA A 95 7.27 27.10 29.74
N PRO A 96 6.35 27.01 30.73
CA PRO A 96 6.14 28.02 31.76
C PRO A 96 7.26 28.12 32.80
#